data_AF-A0A2E8HV32-F1
#
_entry.id   AF-A0A2E8HV32-F1
#
_cell.length_a   1.000
_cell.length_b   1.000
_cell.length_c   1.000
_cell.angle_alpha   90.00
_cell.angle_beta   90.00
_cell.angle_gamma   90.00
#
_symmetry.space_group_name_H-M   'P 1'
#
loop_
_entity.id
_entity.type
_entity.pdbx_description
1 polymer ?
#
loop_
_entity_poly.entity_id
_entity_poly.type
_entity_poly.pdbx_seq_one_letter_code
_entity_poly.pdbx_strand_id
1 'polypeptide(L)'
;MIKGWHVLDGDWAIEGFEDLKVSPAKFVKDDMRIVKFADFCHKPLPDMNCPNFNVNRYQNADPRFPGILAEGVPNPENKKYRMCDGRYRLLKMKNSGIKEALFIIINKKTFMNAAKLQFEENLT
;
A
#
# COMPACT_ATOMS: atom_id res chain seq x y z
N MET A 1 -5.43 -6.88 12.96
CA MET A 1 -4.09 -6.25 12.96
C MET A 1 -3.56 -6.29 11.54
N ILE A 2 -3.19 -5.13 10.96
CA ILE A 2 -2.56 -5.08 9.63
C ILE A 2 -1.16 -5.68 9.77
N LYS A 3 -0.95 -6.87 9.20
CA LYS A 3 0.33 -7.57 9.21
C LYS A 3 0.97 -7.45 7.83
N GLY A 4 2.12 -6.81 7.72
CA GLY A 4 2.83 -6.68 6.46
C GLY A 4 3.80 -5.50 6.43
N TRP A 5 4.43 -5.33 5.26
CA TRP A 5 5.43 -4.30 5.01
C TRP A 5 5.14 -3.61 3.68
N HIS A 6 5.24 -2.29 3.66
CA HIS A 6 5.39 -1.51 2.46
C HIS A 6 6.89 -1.27 2.24
N VAL A 7 7.45 -1.93 1.22
CA VAL A 7 8.90 -1.87 0.93
C VAL A 7 9.20 -0.67 0.04
N LEU A 8 10.22 0.10 0.36
CA LEU A 8 10.69 1.28 -0.38
C LEU A 8 11.94 0.93 -1.20
N ASP A 9 11.77 0.20 -2.30
CA ASP A 9 12.87 -0.29 -3.15
C ASP A 9 12.60 0.01 -4.63
N GLY A 10 13.66 0.02 -5.45
CA GLY A 10 13.58 0.26 -6.90
C GLY A 10 12.76 1.51 -7.25
N ASP A 11 11.82 1.39 -8.20
CA ASP A 11 10.94 2.49 -8.62
C ASP A 11 9.99 2.99 -7.51
N TRP A 12 9.91 2.26 -6.38
CA TRP A 12 9.11 2.62 -5.20
C TRP A 12 9.93 3.24 -4.07
N ALA A 13 11.24 3.34 -4.25
CA ALA A 13 12.13 3.99 -3.31
C ALA A 13 11.68 5.43 -3.04
N ILE A 14 12.09 5.92 -1.88
CA ILE A 14 11.97 7.33 -1.50
C ILE A 14 13.39 7.74 -1.10
N GLU A 15 13.84 8.87 -1.63
CA GLU A 15 15.16 9.43 -1.32
C GLU A 15 15.38 9.52 0.19
N GLY A 16 16.49 8.93 0.65
CA GLY A 16 16.88 8.86 2.07
C GLY A 16 16.20 7.75 2.88
N PHE A 17 15.35 6.93 2.26
CA PHE A 17 14.69 5.78 2.88
C PHE A 17 14.72 4.54 1.98
N GLU A 18 15.77 4.40 1.17
CA GLU A 18 15.98 3.28 0.27
C GLU A 18 16.05 1.95 1.05
N ASP A 19 15.48 0.90 0.45
CA ASP A 19 15.38 -0.47 0.96
C ASP A 19 14.64 -0.62 2.31
N LEU A 20 14.01 0.46 2.79
CA LEU A 20 13.27 0.47 4.05
C LEU A 20 11.95 -0.32 3.93
N LYS A 21 11.61 -1.06 4.99
CA LYS A 21 10.32 -1.75 5.11
C LYS A 21 9.44 -1.04 6.13
N VAL A 22 8.45 -0.27 5.68
CA VAL A 22 7.55 0.48 6.55
C VAL A 22 6.33 -0.36 6.91
N SER A 23 6.08 -0.57 8.20
CA SER A 23 4.86 -1.25 8.66
C SER A 23 3.62 -0.38 8.42
N PRO A 24 2.58 -0.87 7.72
CA PRO A 24 1.35 -0.10 7.55
C PRO A 24 0.60 0.18 8.85
N ALA A 25 0.92 -0.52 9.94
CA ALA A 25 0.39 -0.23 11.27
C ALA A 25 0.89 1.12 11.83
N LYS A 26 1.97 1.67 11.30
CA LYS A 26 2.50 3.00 11.67
C LYS A 26 1.78 4.15 10.96
N PHE A 27 0.93 3.85 9.97
CA PHE A 27 0.13 4.87 9.30
C PHE A 27 -1.06 5.24 10.18
N VAL A 28 -1.02 6.46 10.73
CA VAL A 28 -2.16 7.03 11.44
C VAL A 28 -3.28 7.29 10.43
N LYS A 29 -4.50 6.88 10.78
CA LYS A 29 -5.68 7.10 9.95
C LYS A 29 -6.03 8.58 9.95
N ASP A 30 -5.86 9.26 8.81
CA ASP A 30 -6.23 10.67 8.66
C ASP A 30 -7.68 10.80 8.15
N ASP A 31 -8.01 10.10 7.06
CA ASP A 31 -9.29 10.27 6.35
C ASP A 31 -9.72 8.96 5.65
N MET A 32 -10.97 8.88 5.21
CA MET A 32 -11.48 7.79 4.38
C MET A 32 -12.24 8.32 3.18
N ARG A 33 -11.89 7.87 1.97
CA ARG A 33 -12.48 8.34 0.72
C ARG A 33 -12.77 7.19 -0.22
N ILE A 34 -13.81 7.32 -1.03
CA ILE A 34 -13.98 6.47 -2.22
C ILE A 34 -12.97 6.96 -3.25
N VAL A 35 -12.12 6.05 -3.74
CA VAL A 35 -11.09 6.36 -4.74
C VAL A 35 -11.20 5.39 -5.91
N LYS A 36 -11.13 5.94 -7.14
CA LYS A 36 -11.11 5.15 -8.37
C LYS A 36 -9.78 4.43 -8.51
N PHE A 37 -9.82 3.20 -9.01
CA PHE A 37 -8.62 2.39 -9.20
C PHE A 37 -7.65 2.99 -10.22
N ALA A 38 -8.12 3.91 -11.08
CA ALA A 38 -7.29 4.63 -12.04
C ALA A 38 -6.44 5.77 -11.43
N ASP A 39 -6.76 6.20 -10.20
CA ASP A 39 -6.15 7.36 -9.54
C ASP A 39 -4.93 6.98 -8.68
N PHE A 40 -4.63 5.69 -8.56
CA PHE A 40 -3.53 5.20 -7.74
C PHE A 40 -2.74 4.09 -8.42
N CYS A 41 -1.47 3.96 -8.02
CA CYS A 41 -0.60 2.87 -8.40
C CYS A 41 -0.41 1.91 -7.21
N HIS A 42 -0.18 0.63 -7.50
CA HIS A 42 0.18 -0.37 -6.49
C HIS A 42 1.32 -1.26 -6.99
N LYS A 43 2.18 -1.74 -6.08
CA LYS A 43 3.19 -2.74 -6.43
C LYS A 43 2.52 -3.96 -7.08
N PRO A 44 3.08 -4.53 -8.16
CA PRO A 44 2.49 -5.69 -8.80
C PRO A 44 2.41 -6.88 -7.83
N LEU A 45 1.41 -7.74 -8.04
CA LEU A 45 1.37 -9.07 -7.43
C LEU A 45 1.87 -10.08 -8.46
N PRO A 46 2.49 -11.19 -8.03
CA PRO A 46 2.72 -12.33 -8.92
C PRO A 46 1.39 -12.78 -9.57
N ASP A 47 1.48 -13.41 -10.74
CA ASP A 47 0.34 -14.10 -11.34
C ASP A 47 -0.23 -15.13 -10.36
N MET A 48 -1.56 -15.34 -10.36
CA MET A 48 -2.20 -16.28 -9.42
C MET A 48 -1.72 -17.73 -9.59
N ASN A 49 -1.23 -18.10 -10.77
CA ASN A 49 -0.67 -19.41 -11.07
C ASN A 49 0.84 -19.50 -10.78
N CYS A 50 1.47 -18.40 -10.37
CA CYS A 50 2.89 -18.38 -10.01
C CYS A 50 3.10 -19.07 -8.65
N PRO A 51 4.14 -19.92 -8.49
CA PRO A 51 4.47 -20.52 -7.18
C PRO A 51 4.71 -19.50 -6.05
N ASN A 52 5.12 -18.28 -6.40
CA ASN A 52 5.35 -17.19 -5.45
C ASN A 52 4.08 -16.42 -5.07
N PHE A 53 2.92 -16.77 -5.64
CA PHE A 53 1.65 -16.18 -5.25
C PHE A 53 1.22 -16.72 -3.89
N ASN A 54 1.09 -15.81 -2.92
CA ASN A 54 0.63 -16.19 -1.59
C ASN A 54 -0.91 -16.39 -1.57
N VAL A 55 -1.34 -17.61 -1.91
CA VAL A 55 -2.75 -18.02 -1.93
C VAL A 55 -3.44 -17.75 -0.59
N ASN A 56 -2.76 -18.02 0.52
CA ASN A 56 -3.31 -17.80 1.86
C ASN A 56 -3.61 -16.32 2.12
N ARG A 57 -2.70 -15.40 1.73
CA ARG A 57 -2.96 -13.95 1.85
C ARG A 57 -4.09 -13.50 0.94
N TYR A 58 -4.20 -14.06 -0.27
CA TYR A 58 -5.33 -13.77 -1.15
C TYR A 58 -6.65 -14.25 -0.55
N GLN A 59 -6.76 -15.51 -0.14
CA GLN A 59 -7.98 -16.08 0.44
C GLN A 59 -8.44 -15.28 1.67
N ASN A 60 -7.52 -14.94 2.58
CA ASN A 60 -7.81 -14.19 3.80
C ASN A 60 -8.00 -12.68 3.61
N ALA A 61 -7.74 -12.13 2.40
CA ALA A 61 -7.94 -10.72 2.12
C ALA A 61 -9.44 -10.41 1.98
N ASP A 62 -10.08 -9.89 3.03
CA ASP A 62 -11.48 -9.48 2.99
C ASP A 62 -11.63 -8.08 2.35
N PRO A 63 -12.31 -7.94 1.20
CA PRO A 63 -12.44 -6.68 0.48
C PRO A 63 -13.32 -5.64 1.19
N ARG A 64 -14.06 -6.02 2.24
CA ARG A 64 -14.86 -5.07 3.05
C ARG A 64 -14.00 -4.14 3.90
N PHE A 65 -12.76 -4.54 4.19
CA PHE A 65 -11.83 -3.67 4.90
C PHE A 65 -11.10 -2.77 3.91
N PRO A 66 -11.02 -1.45 4.17
CA PRO A 66 -10.36 -0.49 3.28
C PRO A 66 -8.84 -0.72 3.21
N GLY A 67 -8.26 -0.56 2.03
CA GLY A 67 -6.81 -0.45 1.86
C GLY A 67 -6.27 0.90 2.36
N ILE A 68 -4.95 1.10 2.27
CA ILE A 68 -4.31 2.38 2.64
C ILE A 68 -3.65 2.98 1.40
N LEU A 69 -3.94 4.24 1.14
CA LEU A 69 -3.35 5.06 0.08
C LEU A 69 -2.66 6.28 0.69
N ALA A 70 -1.47 6.63 0.18
CA ALA A 70 -0.78 7.86 0.53
C ALA A 70 -0.92 8.90 -0.59
N GLU A 71 -1.44 10.08 -0.24
CA GLU A 71 -1.63 11.22 -1.14
C GLU A 71 -0.36 12.07 -1.21
N GLY A 72 0.07 12.41 -2.43
CA GLY A 72 1.25 13.27 -2.65
C GLY A 72 2.60 12.59 -2.41
N VAL A 73 2.62 11.27 -2.24
CA VAL A 73 3.85 10.47 -2.18
C VAL A 73 4.19 9.97 -3.59
N PRO A 74 5.42 10.16 -4.09
CA PRO A 74 5.83 9.72 -5.43
C PRO A 74 5.54 8.23 -5.67
N ASN A 75 5.25 7.82 -6.90
CA ASN A 75 5.09 6.41 -7.27
C ASN A 75 5.46 6.24 -8.75
N PRO A 76 5.76 5.03 -9.23
CA PRO A 76 6.30 4.82 -10.57
C PRO A 76 5.42 5.35 -11.71
N GLU A 77 4.11 5.43 -11.49
CA GLU A 77 3.15 5.87 -12.50
C GLU A 77 2.75 7.35 -12.34
N ASN A 78 3.40 8.10 -11.43
CA ASN A 78 3.07 9.49 -11.10
C ASN A 78 1.58 9.71 -10.79
N LYS A 79 0.91 8.69 -10.23
CA LYS A 79 -0.50 8.76 -9.86
C LYS A 79 -0.69 9.61 -8.61
N LYS A 80 -1.90 10.13 -8.42
CA LYS A 80 -2.24 10.96 -7.27
C LYS A 80 -1.97 10.25 -5.94
N TYR A 81 -2.24 8.94 -5.89
CA TYR A 81 -2.00 8.15 -4.69
C TYR A 81 -1.07 6.95 -4.91
N ARG A 82 -0.28 6.67 -3.88
CA ARG A 82 0.55 5.46 -3.74
C ARG A 82 -0.19 4.44 -2.85
N MET A 83 -0.38 3.20 -3.31
CA MET A 83 -0.93 2.16 -2.44
C MET A 83 0.11 1.61 -1.47
N CYS A 84 -0.17 1.78 -0.17
CA CYS A 84 0.68 1.30 0.91
C CYS A 84 0.28 -0.10 1.38
N ASP A 85 -1.03 -0.40 1.40
CA ASP A 85 -1.57 -1.70 1.78
C ASP A 85 -2.88 -2.03 1.05
N GLY A 86 -3.20 -3.33 0.95
CA GLY A 86 -4.48 -3.81 0.43
C GLY A 86 -4.45 -4.43 -0.97
N ARG A 87 -3.27 -4.69 -1.55
CA ARG A 87 -3.13 -5.21 -2.92
C ARG A 87 -3.92 -6.50 -3.22
N TYR A 88 -3.97 -7.44 -2.28
CA TYR A 88 -4.77 -8.66 -2.44
C TYR A 88 -6.28 -8.39 -2.41
N ARG A 89 -6.73 -7.42 -1.60
CA ARG A 89 -8.13 -6.96 -1.56
C ARG A 89 -8.49 -6.28 -2.88
N LEU A 90 -7.60 -5.44 -3.39
CA LEU A 90 -7.74 -4.82 -4.71
C LEU A 90 -7.87 -5.86 -5.82
N LEU A 91 -7.04 -6.91 -5.82
CA LEU A 91 -7.13 -7.98 -6.81
C LEU A 91 -8.51 -8.64 -6.81
N LYS A 92 -9.06 -8.98 -5.63
CA LYS A 92 -10.43 -9.51 -5.52
C LYS A 92 -11.47 -8.55 -6.08
N MET A 93 -11.39 -7.28 -5.70
CA MET A 93 -12.32 -6.26 -6.18
C MET A 93 -12.26 -6.11 -7.71
N LYS A 94 -11.06 -6.06 -8.29
CA LYS A 94 -10.85 -6.03 -9.75
C LYS A 94 -11.46 -7.27 -10.43
N ASN A 95 -11.24 -8.46 -9.87
CA ASN A 95 -11.80 -9.71 -10.40
C ASN A 95 -13.33 -9.76 -10.33
N SER A 96 -13.95 -8.99 -9.43
CA SER A 96 -15.41 -8.82 -9.33
C SER A 96 -15.94 -7.63 -10.15
N GLY A 97 -15.13 -7.01 -11.00
CA GLY A 97 -15.53 -5.90 -11.87
C GLY A 97 -15.68 -4.54 -11.16
N ILE A 98 -15.28 -4.43 -9.90
CA ILE A 98 -15.31 -3.18 -9.13
C ILE A 98 -14.20 -2.24 -9.65
N LYS A 99 -14.51 -0.93 -9.71
CA LYS A 99 -13.60 0.10 -10.26
C LYS A 99 -13.23 1.21 -9.27
N GLU A 100 -13.90 1.25 -8.13
CA GLU A 100 -13.65 2.20 -7.05
C GLU A 100 -14.06 1.55 -5.72
N ALA A 101 -13.42 1.95 -4.63
CA ALA A 101 -13.71 1.43 -3.31
C ALA A 101 -13.31 2.44 -2.24
N LEU A 102 -13.71 2.16 -1.00
CA LEU A 102 -13.31 2.94 0.17
C LEU A 102 -11.85 2.64 0.56
N PHE A 103 -11.05 3.68 0.74
CA PHE A 103 -9.67 3.61 1.20
C PHE A 103 -9.43 4.55 2.38
N ILE A 104 -8.50 4.17 3.25
CA ILE A 104 -7.89 5.09 4.21
C ILE A 104 -6.87 5.92 3.44
N ILE A 105 -6.97 7.24 3.57
CA ILE A 105 -6.04 8.19 2.96
C ILE A 105 -5.13 8.74 4.05
N ILE A 106 -3.83 8.73 3.80
CA ILE A 106 -2.83 9.42 4.61
C ILE A 106 -2.13 10.48 3.76
N ASN A 107 -1.77 11.60 4.36
CA ASN A 107 -1.02 12.63 3.65
C ASN A 107 0.49 12.30 3.59
N LYS A 108 1.23 13.03 2.74
CA LYS A 108 2.69 12.88 2.60
C LYS A 108 3.44 12.99 3.93
N LYS A 109 3.07 13.94 4.80
CA LYS A 109 3.73 14.13 6.12
C LYS A 109 3.57 12.89 7.00
N THR A 110 2.35 12.33 7.09
CA THR A 110 2.07 11.11 7.84
C THR A 110 2.90 9.93 7.32
N PHE A 111 2.99 9.78 5.99
CA PHE A 111 3.83 8.74 5.38
C PHE A 111 5.32 8.91 5.72
N MET A 112 5.88 10.12 5.55
CA MET A 112 7.30 10.39 5.81
C MET A 112 7.66 10.21 7.30
N ASN A 113 6.76 10.57 8.21
CA ASN A 113 6.95 10.33 9.65
C ASN A 113 7.02 8.83 9.95
N ALA A 114 6.15 8.02 9.35
CA ALA A 114 6.18 6.57 9.53
C ALA A 114 7.47 5.94 8.97
N ALA A 115 7.96 6.43 7.83
CA ALA A 115 9.25 6.01 7.27
C ALA A 115 10.41 6.39 8.19
N LYS A 116 10.45 7.64 8.68
CA LYS A 116 11.49 8.10 9.62
C LYS A 116 11.53 7.26 10.90
N LEU A 117 10.38 7.04 11.54
CA LEU A 117 10.31 6.22 12.75
C LEU A 117 10.81 4.79 12.52
N GLN A 118 10.46 4.20 11.37
CA GLN A 118 10.92 2.86 11.02
C GLN A 118 12.43 2.82 10.73
N PHE A 119 12.97 3.86 10.11
CA PHE A 119 14.40 3.97 9.83
C PHE A 119 15.20 4.08 11.14
N GLU A 120 14.77 4.93 12.06
CA GLU A 120 15.39 5.08 13.38
C GLU A 120 15.37 3.77 14.19
N GLU A 121 14.26 3.02 14.17
CA GLU A 121 14.16 1.70 14.82
C GLU A 121 15.09 0.64 14.22
N ASN A 122 15.47 0.76 12.95
CA ASN A 122 16.39 -0.18 12.32
C ASN A 122 17.87 0.10 12.65
N LEU A 123 18.17 1.28 13.22
CA LEU A 123 19.52 1.66 13.66
C LEU A 123 19.83 1.25 15.11
N THR A 124 18.80 0.89 15.88
CA THR A 124 18.88 0.43 17.27
C THR A 124 18.85 -1.08 17.37
#